data_AF-K6GW44-F1
#
_entry.id   AF-K6GW44-F1
#
_cell.length_a   1.000
_cell.length_b   1.000
_cell.length_c   1.000
_cell.angle_alpha   90.00
_cell.angle_beta   90.00
_cell.angle_gamma   90.00
#
_symmetry.space_group_name_H-M   'P 1'
#
loop_
_entity.id
_entity.type
_entity.pdbx_description
1 polymer ?
#
loop_
_entity_poly.entity_id
_entity_poly.type
_entity_poly.pdbx_seq_one_letter_code
_entity_poly.pdbx_strand_id
1 'polypeptide(L)'
;MKTLVSRDNLIRVLLLVALGGTLYKGFLKTPEGATLFARQSFYNGLVNDGENTAIMKERHRDVLEATDKAIKVRLAELRSGVYKPAPGSLVSEESLERAIRKDVATRARAVDDERRAQEKLERAKGLEAAGWRMGWGCPPAGEARP
;
A
#
# COMPACT_ATOMS: atom_id res chain seq x y z
N MET A 1 31.45 40.72 35.08
CA MET A 1 30.98 39.90 33.94
C MET A 1 30.96 38.44 34.38
N LYS A 2 29.78 37.83 34.54
CA LYS A 2 29.69 36.38 34.77
C LYS A 2 30.10 35.70 33.47
N THR A 3 31.17 34.92 33.50
CA THR A 3 31.65 34.15 32.35
C THR A 3 30.51 33.22 31.89
N LEU A 4 29.88 33.56 30.77
CA LEU A 4 28.77 32.81 30.16
C LEU A 4 29.17 31.37 29.78
N VAL A 5 30.47 31.09 29.75
CA VAL A 5 31.06 29.81 29.36
C VAL A 5 31.52 29.05 30.61
N SER A 6 30.57 28.52 31.37
CA SER A 6 30.81 27.41 32.29
C SER A 6 30.62 26.10 31.53
N ARG A 7 31.38 25.05 31.88
CA ARG A 7 31.22 23.69 31.33
C ARG A 7 29.76 23.22 31.41
N ASP A 8 29.06 23.56 32.49
CA ASP A 8 27.65 23.19 32.67
C ASP A 8 26.72 23.93 31.70
N ASN A 9 27.00 25.20 31.40
CA ASN A 9 26.23 25.95 30.40
C ASN A 9 26.47 25.38 29.00
N LEU A 10 27.70 24.99 28.68
CA LEU A 10 28.02 24.35 27.41
C LEU A 10 27.29 23.00 27.26
N ILE A 11 27.31 22.16 28.29
CA ILE A 11 26.59 20.88 28.29
C ILE A 11 25.08 21.11 28.12
N ARG A 12 24.49 22.07 28.83
CA ARG A 12 23.07 22.41 28.68
C ARG A 12 22.72 22.87 27.26
N VAL A 13 23.56 23.71 26.64
CA VAL A 13 23.37 24.13 25.25
C VAL A 13 23.46 22.93 24.30
N LEU A 14 24.45 22.05 24.47
CA LEU A 14 24.57 20.84 23.66
C LEU A 14 23.37 19.91 23.81
N LEU A 15 22.85 19.74 25.03
CA LEU A 15 21.64 18.97 25.29
C LEU A 15 20.40 19.60 24.64
N LEU A 16 20.26 20.93 24.69
CA LEU A 16 19.17 21.63 24.01
C LEU A 16 19.26 21.49 22.48
N VAL A 17 20.46 21.56 21.92
CA VAL A 17 20.69 21.32 20.48
C VAL A 17 20.35 19.87 20.11
N ALA A 18 20.77 18.90 20.92
CA ALA A 18 20.45 17.49 20.69
C ALA A 18 18.93 17.23 20.77
N LEU A 19 18.26 17.84 21.76
CA LEU A 19 16.81 17.75 21.91
C LEU A 19 16.08 18.40 20.71
N GLY A 20 16.49 19.62 20.34
CA GLY A 20 15.95 20.33 19.18
C GLY A 20 16.16 19.55 17.87
N GLY A 21 17.35 18.95 17.69
CA GLY A 21 17.64 18.10 16.55
C GLY A 21 16.77 16.84 16.51
N THR A 22 16.45 16.26 17.67
CA THR A 22 15.56 15.10 17.78
C THR A 22 14.12 15.47 17.43
N LEU A 23 13.63 16.59 17.97
CA LEU A 23 12.30 17.12 17.64
C LEU A 23 12.18 17.46 16.16
N TYR A 24 13.19 18.10 15.57
CA TYR A 24 13.21 18.43 14.15
C TYR A 24 13.20 17.17 13.26
N LYS A 25 14.02 16.16 13.58
CA LYS A 25 14.00 14.89 12.86
C LYS A 25 12.67 14.15 12.99
N GLY A 26 12.05 14.21 14.16
CA GLY A 26 10.70 13.68 14.38
C GLY A 26 9.66 14.41 13.53
N PHE A 27 9.73 15.74 13.50
CA PHE A 27 8.83 16.58 12.72
C PHE A 27 8.95 16.33 11.21
N LEU A 28 10.16 16.17 10.67
CA LEU A 28 10.35 15.85 9.25
C LEU A 28 9.74 14.51 8.82
N LYS A 29 9.42 13.62 9.77
CA LYS A 29 8.73 12.35 9.49
C LYS A 29 7.21 12.50 9.49
N THR A 30 6.66 13.62 9.96
CA THR A 30 5.21 13.85 9.88
C THR A 30 4.83 14.31 8.46
N PRO A 31 3.58 14.09 8.02
CA PRO A 31 3.14 14.56 6.70
C PRO A 31 3.26 16.08 6.53
N GLU A 32 3.03 16.85 7.60
CA GLU A 32 3.18 18.31 7.62
C GLU A 32 4.64 18.71 7.39
N GLY A 33 5.59 18.12 8.12
CA GLY A 33 7.00 18.41 7.94
C GLY A 33 7.55 17.91 6.61
N ALA A 34 7.13 16.71 6.18
CA ALA A 34 7.57 16.11 4.92
C ALA A 34 7.08 16.91 3.71
N THR A 35 5.82 17.33 3.68
CA THR A 35 5.28 18.15 2.58
C THR A 35 5.83 19.59 2.57
N LEU A 36 6.28 20.11 3.72
CA LEU A 36 6.86 21.45 3.85
C LEU A 36 8.35 21.51 3.44
N PHE A 37 9.16 20.55 3.90
CA PHE A 37 10.62 20.59 3.77
C PHE A 37 11.19 19.59 2.76
N ALA A 38 10.53 18.46 2.52
CA ALA A 38 11.02 17.36 1.69
C ALA A 38 9.98 16.95 0.62
N ARG A 39 9.32 17.94 0.03
CA ARG A 39 8.15 17.79 -0.83
C ARG A 39 8.30 16.74 -1.92
N GLN A 40 9.37 16.81 -2.72
CA GLN A 40 9.55 15.88 -3.84
C GLN A 40 9.75 14.45 -3.34
N SER A 41 10.51 14.27 -2.26
CA SER A 41 10.71 12.94 -1.67
C SER A 41 9.41 12.34 -1.12
N PHE A 42 8.55 13.18 -0.54
CA PHE A 42 7.23 12.76 -0.06
C PHE A 42 6.34 12.29 -1.22
N TYR A 43 6.23 13.08 -2.30
CA TYR A 43 5.42 12.72 -3.47
C TYR A 43 5.96 11.51 -4.22
N ASN A 44 7.26 11.43 -4.44
CA ASN A 44 7.88 10.25 -5.04
C ASN A 44 7.56 8.99 -4.22
N GLY A 45 7.57 9.07 -2.89
CA GLY A 45 7.18 7.97 -2.02
C GLY A 45 5.71 7.58 -2.17
N LEU A 46 4.81 8.57 -2.20
CA LEU A 46 3.37 8.38 -2.37
C LEU A 46 3.02 7.74 -3.72
N VAL A 47 3.62 8.22 -4.81
CA VAL A 47 3.42 7.70 -6.16
C VAL A 47 3.97 6.29 -6.27
N ASN A 48 5.19 6.04 -5.80
CA ASN A 48 5.81 4.70 -5.83
C ASN A 48 5.00 3.67 -5.04
N ASP A 49 4.47 4.01 -3.86
CA ASP A 49 3.58 3.14 -3.11
C ASP A 49 2.27 2.84 -3.87
N GLY A 50 1.71 3.86 -4.54
CA GLY A 50 0.56 3.72 -5.42
C GLY A 50 0.82 2.80 -6.62
N GLU A 51 1.95 2.97 -7.31
CA GLU A 51 2.37 2.16 -8.45
C GLU A 51 2.58 0.70 -8.04
N ASN A 52 3.31 0.46 -6.96
CA ASN A 52 3.53 -0.89 -6.42
C ASN A 52 2.20 -1.55 -6.05
N THR A 53 1.30 -0.82 -5.40
CA THR A 53 -0.02 -1.33 -5.04
C THR A 53 -0.83 -1.71 -6.28
N ALA A 54 -0.84 -0.86 -7.31
CA ALA A 54 -1.55 -1.12 -8.56
C ALA A 54 -1.02 -2.39 -9.25
N ILE A 55 0.31 -2.48 -9.41
CA ILE A 55 0.98 -3.65 -10.01
C ILE A 55 0.69 -4.92 -9.21
N MET A 56 0.75 -4.86 -7.87
CA MET A 56 0.44 -6.03 -7.04
C MET A 56 -1.00 -6.50 -7.19
N LYS A 57 -1.96 -5.58 -7.30
CA LYS A 57 -3.38 -5.93 -7.48
C LYS A 57 -3.67 -6.50 -8.87
N GLU A 58 -3.04 -5.95 -9.90
CA GLU A 58 -3.08 -6.51 -11.26
C GLU A 58 -2.54 -7.94 -11.27
N ARG A 59 -1.35 -8.17 -10.69
CA ARG A 59 -0.76 -9.52 -10.60
C ARG A 59 -1.65 -10.50 -9.84
N HIS A 60 -2.31 -10.07 -8.76
CA HIS A 60 -3.26 -10.93 -8.05
C HIS A 60 -4.44 -11.33 -8.95
N ARG A 61 -4.99 -10.41 -9.74
CA ARG A 61 -6.04 -10.73 -10.71
C ARG A 61 -5.56 -11.77 -11.72
N ASP A 62 -4.36 -11.59 -12.26
CA ASP A 62 -3.82 -12.49 -13.28
C ASP A 62 -3.58 -13.90 -12.73
N VAL A 63 -3.06 -14.02 -11.51
CA VAL A 63 -2.88 -15.32 -10.82
C VAL A 63 -4.22 -16.01 -10.58
N LEU A 64 -5.24 -15.26 -10.14
CA LEU A 64 -6.58 -15.81 -9.94
C LEU A 64 -7.19 -16.31 -11.26
N GLU A 65 -7.00 -15.57 -12.36
CA GLU A 65 -7.47 -15.99 -13.68
C GLU A 65 -6.75 -17.25 -14.17
N ALA A 66 -5.44 -17.32 -14.00
CA ALA A 66 -4.67 -18.52 -14.35
C ALA A 66 -5.10 -19.74 -13.51
N THR A 67 -5.36 -19.53 -12.22
CA THR A 67 -5.82 -20.57 -11.30
C THR A 67 -7.20 -21.10 -11.68
N ASP A 68 -8.17 -20.21 -11.97
CA ASP A 68 -9.51 -20.59 -12.42
C ASP A 68 -9.46 -21.43 -13.71
N LYS A 69 -8.62 -21.02 -14.68
CA LYS A 69 -8.40 -21.79 -15.92
C LYS A 69 -7.84 -23.19 -15.60
N ALA A 70 -6.83 -23.28 -14.73
CA ALA A 70 -6.24 -24.56 -14.35
C ALA A 70 -7.24 -25.49 -13.65
N ILE A 71 -8.08 -24.96 -12.75
CA ILE A 71 -9.13 -25.72 -12.06
C ILE A 71 -10.16 -26.25 -13.06
N LYS A 72 -10.61 -25.42 -14.01
CA LYS A 72 -11.56 -25.83 -15.06
C LYS A 72 -11.00 -26.92 -15.96
N VAL A 73 -9.73 -26.81 -16.37
CA VAL A 73 -9.05 -27.86 -17.13
C VAL A 73 -8.99 -29.15 -16.31
N ARG A 74 -8.59 -29.07 -15.03
CA ARG A 74 -8.52 -30.26 -14.17
C ARG A 74 -9.88 -30.93 -13.97
N LEU A 75 -10.95 -30.16 -13.86
CA LEU A 75 -12.32 -30.67 -13.79
C LEU A 75 -12.71 -31.39 -15.08
N ALA A 76 -12.36 -30.84 -16.24
CA ALA A 76 -12.62 -31.47 -17.53
C ALA A 76 -11.84 -32.79 -17.70
N GLU A 77 -10.56 -32.82 -17.29
CA GLU A 77 -9.73 -34.04 -17.31
C GLU A 77 -10.24 -35.11 -16.35
N LEU A 78 -10.75 -34.72 -15.19
CA LEU A 78 -11.35 -35.64 -14.22
C LEU A 78 -12.64 -36.25 -14.79
N ARG A 79 -13.48 -35.43 -15.42
CA ARG A 79 -14.73 -35.88 -16.09
C ARG A 79 -14.48 -36.76 -17.31
N SER A 80 -13.42 -36.51 -18.08
CA SER A 80 -13.06 -37.32 -19.24
C SER A 80 -12.32 -38.62 -18.85
N GLY A 81 -12.00 -38.80 -17.58
CA GLY A 81 -11.25 -39.96 -17.08
C GLY A 81 -9.76 -39.96 -17.43
N VAL A 82 -9.25 -38.89 -18.05
CA VAL A 82 -7.83 -38.68 -18.35
C VAL A 82 -7.04 -38.49 -17.06
N TYR A 83 -7.61 -37.76 -16.09
CA TYR A 83 -7.03 -37.59 -14.77
C TYR A 83 -7.74 -38.48 -13.75
N LYS A 84 -6.96 -39.31 -13.05
CA LYS A 84 -7.44 -40.14 -11.93
C LYS A 84 -6.72 -39.68 -10.66
N PRO A 85 -7.44 -39.11 -9.68
CA PRO A 85 -6.84 -38.70 -8.41
C PRO A 85 -6.18 -39.88 -7.71
N ALA A 86 -5.04 -39.65 -7.06
CA ALA A 86 -4.42 -40.66 -6.22
C ALA A 86 -5.32 -41.03 -5.02
N PRO A 87 -5.22 -42.25 -4.48
CA PRO A 87 -5.92 -42.62 -3.26
C PRO A 87 -5.62 -41.64 -2.11
N GLY A 88 -6.66 -41.14 -1.45
CA GLY A 88 -6.54 -40.13 -0.38
C GLY A 88 -6.42 -38.68 -0.87
N SER A 89 -6.50 -38.42 -2.18
CA SER A 89 -6.56 -37.05 -2.71
C SER A 89 -7.82 -36.32 -2.24
N LEU A 90 -7.65 -35.09 -1.79
CA LEU A 90 -8.77 -34.17 -1.51
C LEU A 90 -9.38 -33.59 -2.79
N VAL A 91 -8.77 -33.85 -3.95
CA VAL A 91 -9.25 -33.41 -5.26
C VAL A 91 -10.35 -34.34 -5.74
N SER A 92 -11.59 -33.88 -5.60
CA SER A 92 -12.81 -34.47 -6.16
C SER A 92 -13.50 -33.52 -7.12
N GLU A 93 -14.41 -34.04 -7.94
CA GLU A 93 -15.29 -33.22 -8.80
C GLU A 93 -15.97 -32.10 -8.00
N GLU A 94 -16.59 -32.45 -6.88
CA GLU A 94 -17.29 -31.50 -6.01
C GLU A 94 -16.36 -30.40 -5.46
N SER A 95 -15.12 -30.77 -5.09
CA SER A 95 -14.12 -29.83 -4.59
C SER A 95 -13.72 -28.80 -5.65
N LEU A 96 -13.56 -29.24 -6.90
CA LEU A 96 -13.19 -28.39 -8.04
C LEU A 96 -14.34 -27.47 -8.45
N GLU A 97 -15.58 -27.98 -8.50
CA GLU A 97 -16.76 -27.16 -8.73
C GLU A 97 -16.95 -26.08 -7.66
N ARG A 98 -16.72 -26.44 -6.39
CA ARG A 98 -16.77 -25.50 -5.28
C ARG A 98 -15.69 -24.43 -5.41
N ALA A 99 -14.48 -24.80 -5.82
CA ALA A 99 -13.39 -23.86 -6.06
C ALA A 99 -13.75 -22.87 -7.18
N ILE A 100 -14.29 -23.35 -8.31
CA ILE A 100 -14.77 -22.47 -9.41
C ILE A 100 -15.81 -21.47 -8.91
N ARG A 101 -16.80 -21.92 -8.13
CA ARG A 101 -17.83 -21.01 -7.57
C ARG A 101 -17.21 -19.94 -6.66
N LYS A 102 -16.22 -20.30 -5.85
CA LYS A 102 -15.51 -19.38 -4.96
C LYS A 102 -14.65 -18.38 -5.74
N ASP A 103 -14.04 -18.82 -6.84
CA ASP A 103 -13.17 -17.99 -7.67
C ASP A 103 -13.94 -16.90 -8.40
N VAL A 104 -15.19 -17.16 -8.83
CA VAL A 104 -16.06 -16.12 -9.42
C VAL A 104 -16.23 -14.92 -8.48
N ALA A 105 -16.59 -15.17 -7.22
CA ALA A 105 -16.75 -14.11 -6.23
C ALA A 105 -15.43 -13.41 -5.87
N THR A 106 -14.31 -14.12 -5.98
CA THR A 106 -12.97 -13.58 -5.69
C THR A 106 -12.47 -12.72 -6.85
N ARG A 107 -12.74 -13.10 -8.10
CA ARG A 107 -12.38 -12.34 -9.30
C ARG A 107 -13.10 -10.99 -9.36
N ALA A 108 -14.39 -10.96 -9.05
CA ALA A 108 -15.15 -9.71 -9.01
C ALA A 108 -14.53 -8.70 -8.02
N ARG A 109 -14.10 -9.19 -6.85
CA ARG A 109 -13.41 -8.38 -5.84
C ARG A 109 -12.01 -7.95 -6.28
N ALA A 110 -11.26 -8.83 -6.96
CA ALA A 110 -9.93 -8.52 -7.46
C ALA A 110 -9.94 -7.38 -8.51
N VAL A 111 -10.93 -7.37 -9.40
CA VAL A 111 -11.11 -6.29 -10.39
C VAL A 111 -11.43 -4.95 -9.71
N ASP A 112 -12.30 -4.97 -8.69
CA ASP A 112 -12.60 -3.75 -7.93
C ASP A 112 -11.39 -3.25 -7.12
N ASP A 113 -10.61 -4.16 -6.54
CA ASP A 113 -9.37 -3.85 -5.83
C ASP A 113 -8.32 -3.20 -6.74
N GLU A 114 -8.16 -3.71 -7.96
CA GLU A 114 -7.26 -3.14 -8.96
C GLU A 114 -7.70 -1.72 -9.36
N ARG A 115 -9.00 -1.53 -9.64
CA ARG A 115 -9.56 -0.21 -9.95
C ARG A 115 -9.31 0.77 -8.80
N ARG A 116 -9.59 0.37 -7.56
CA ARG A 116 -9.34 1.21 -6.38
C ARG A 116 -7.86 1.54 -6.20
N ALA A 117 -6.95 0.63 -6.57
CA ALA A 117 -5.52 0.90 -6.55
C ALA A 117 -5.11 1.93 -7.61
N GLN A 118 -5.64 1.83 -8.83
CA GLN A 118 -5.43 2.82 -9.88
C GLN A 118 -5.99 4.19 -9.48
N GLU A 119 -7.21 4.25 -8.93
CA GLU A 119 -7.80 5.50 -8.42
C GLU A 119 -6.96 6.14 -7.29
N LYS A 120 -6.30 5.33 -6.45
CA LYS A 120 -5.35 5.84 -5.45
C LYS A 120 -4.10 6.43 -6.09
N LEU A 121 -3.53 5.75 -7.09
CA LEU A 121 -2.38 6.25 -7.84
C LEU A 121 -2.69 7.56 -8.56
N GLU A 122 -3.84 7.65 -9.23
CA GLU A 122 -4.23 8.87 -9.92
C GLU A 122 -4.51 10.02 -8.95
N ARG A 123 -5.07 9.74 -7.77
CA ARG A 123 -5.16 10.74 -6.70
C ARG A 123 -3.79 11.19 -6.21
N ALA A 124 -2.84 10.28 -6.04
CA ALA A 124 -1.47 10.61 -5.64
C ALA A 124 -0.78 11.53 -6.64
N LYS A 125 -0.86 11.21 -7.94
CA LYS A 125 -0.35 12.06 -9.04
C LYS A 125 -1.07 13.41 -9.08
N GLY A 126 -2.38 13.42 -8.87
CA GLY A 126 -3.19 14.65 -8.81
C GLY A 126 -2.75 15.57 -7.68
N LEU A 127 -2.47 15.04 -6.49
CA LEU A 127 -1.97 15.83 -5.35
C LEU A 127 -0.57 16.40 -5.62
N GLU A 128 0.30 15.65 -6.28
CA GLU A 128 1.62 16.14 -6.72
C GLU A 128 1.47 17.31 -7.70
N ALA A 129 0.65 17.13 -8.75
CA ALA A 129 0.41 18.14 -9.78
C ALA A 129 -0.26 19.41 -9.23
N ALA A 130 -1.22 19.25 -8.30
CA ALA A 130 -1.88 20.36 -7.61
C ALA A 130 -0.94 21.10 -6.65
N GLY A 131 0.24 20.54 -6.37
CA GLY A 131 1.11 21.09 -5.35
C GLY A 131 0.38 21.15 -4.01
N TRP A 132 -0.30 20.07 -3.64
CA TRP A 132 -0.94 19.96 -2.34
C TRP A 132 0.10 20.00 -1.20
N ARG A 133 -0.33 20.33 0.01
CA ARG A 133 0.45 20.25 1.25
C ARG A 133 -0.47 19.90 2.41
N MET A 134 0.03 19.11 3.36
CA MET A 134 -0.72 18.84 4.57
C MET A 134 -0.77 20.12 5.42
N GLY A 135 -1.98 20.55 5.76
CA GLY A 135 -2.20 21.66 6.68
C GLY A 135 -1.98 21.24 8.14
N TRP A 136 -1.89 22.22 9.04
CA TRP A 136 -1.69 22.00 10.49
C TRP A 136 -2.94 21.51 11.24
N GLY A 137 -4.01 21.18 10.52
CA GLY A 137 -5.27 20.71 11.07
C GLY A 137 -5.84 19.58 10.23
N CYS A 138 -6.63 18.72 10.86
CA CYS A 138 -7.39 17.71 10.14
C CYS A 138 -8.69 18.36 9.67
N PRO A 139 -8.89 18.57 8.35
CA PRO A 139 -10.20 19.01 7.87
C PRO A 139 -11.24 17.95 8.25
N PRO A 140 -12.48 18.35 8.60
CA PRO A 140 -13.53 17.39 8.92
C PRO A 140 -13.72 16.41 7.75
N ALA A 141 -14.01 15.15 8.08
CA ALA A 141 -14.09 14.08 7.09
C ALA A 141 -15.05 14.45 5.95
N GLY A 142 -14.54 14.51 4.72
CA GLY A 142 -15.31 14.84 3.52
C GLY A 142 -15.03 16.23 2.91
N GLU A 143 -14.30 17.11 3.60
CA GLU A 143 -14.04 18.48 3.12
C GLU A 143 -12.64 18.69 2.51
N ALA A 144 -11.76 17.69 2.56
CA ALA A 144 -10.48 17.75 1.87
C ALA A 144 -10.71 17.62 0.35
N ARG A 145 -11.03 18.73 -0.31
CA ARG A 145 -10.91 18.83 -1.77
C ARG A 145 -9.41 18.75 -2.12
N PRO A 146 -9.04 18.02 -3.18
CA PRO A 146 -7.67 17.98 -3.68
C PRO A 146 -7.18 19.38 -4.07
#